data_AF-A0A8T4PGS5-F1
#
_entry.id   AF-A0A8T4PGS5-F1
#
_cell.length_a   1.000
_cell.length_b   1.000
_cell.length_c   1.000
_cell.angle_alpha   90.00
_cell.angle_beta   90.00
_cell.angle_gamma   90.00
#
_symmetry.space_group_name_H-M   'P 1'
#
loop_
_entity.id
_entity.type
_entity.pdbx_description
1 polymer ?
#
loop_
_entity_poly.entity_id
_entity_poly.type
_entity_poly.pdbx_seq_one_letter_code
_entity_poly.pdbx_strand_id
1 'polypeptide(L)'
;MGQRLHIKARLLRITISTIFRNERTELLDYVMYHEMLHKKFKFQSKNGRNLHHSREFRKMEAMFENRDLMEKEISRLARKHRFGLRVIFSF
;
A
#
# COMPACT_ATOMS: atom_id res chain seq x y z
N MET A 1 -16.12 -19.27 -3.09
CA MET A 1 -16.40 -17.82 -3.19
C MET A 1 -15.24 -17.04 -2.56
N GLY A 2 -14.18 -16.76 -3.34
CA GLY A 2 -13.02 -16.03 -2.85
C GLY A 2 -13.27 -14.53 -2.97
N GLN A 3 -13.29 -13.82 -1.84
CA GLN A 3 -13.48 -12.37 -1.85
C GLN A 3 -12.33 -11.68 -2.57
N ARG A 4 -12.70 -10.90 -3.59
CA ARG A 4 -11.81 -10.17 -4.47
C ARG A 4 -11.21 -9.00 -3.73
N LEU A 5 -9.89 -8.96 -3.71
CA LEU A 5 -9.13 -8.01 -2.93
C LEU A 5 -8.51 -6.98 -3.87
N HIS A 6 -9.10 -5.79 -3.89
CA HIS A 6 -8.65 -4.67 -4.68
C HIS A 6 -8.28 -3.53 -3.75
N ILE A 7 -7.00 -3.21 -3.63
CA ILE A 7 -6.58 -1.89 -3.16
C ILE A 7 -6.45 -1.04 -4.42
N LYS A 8 -7.51 -0.28 -4.72
CA LYS A 8 -7.54 0.66 -5.85
C LYS A 8 -7.92 2.04 -5.30
N ALA A 9 -6.93 2.92 -5.17
CA ALA A 9 -7.17 4.31 -4.85
C ALA A 9 -7.90 5.01 -6.02
N ARG A 10 -9.23 5.10 -5.95
CA ARG A 10 -10.06 5.95 -6.83
C ARG A 10 -10.49 7.20 -6.03
N LEU A 11 -9.70 8.26 -6.21
CA LEU A 11 -9.84 9.68 -5.85
C LEU A 11 -10.24 10.12 -4.43
N LEU A 12 -10.97 9.35 -3.61
CA LEU A 12 -11.25 9.74 -2.21
C LEU A 12 -11.26 8.60 -1.21
N ARG A 13 -11.33 7.35 -1.67
CA ARG A 13 -11.59 6.17 -0.83
C ARG A 13 -10.35 5.31 -0.68
N ILE A 14 -10.01 4.99 0.57
CA ILE A 14 -9.03 3.97 0.92
C ILE A 14 -9.82 2.70 1.26
N THR A 15 -9.52 1.60 0.56
CA THR A 15 -10.13 0.30 0.81
C THR A 15 -9.04 -0.65 1.28
N ILE A 16 -9.17 -1.15 2.50
CA ILE A 16 -8.19 -2.07 3.10
C ILE A 16 -8.73 -3.50 3.00
N SER A 17 -7.81 -4.41 2.69
CA SER A 17 -8.06 -5.85 2.70
C SER A 17 -8.58 -6.39 4.02
N THR A 18 -9.50 -7.35 3.95
CA THR A 18 -9.90 -8.13 5.13
C THR A 18 -8.78 -9.00 5.70
N ILE A 19 -7.69 -9.26 4.96
CA ILE A 19 -6.54 -10.01 5.49
C ILE A 19 -5.85 -9.26 6.63
N PHE A 20 -5.99 -7.93 6.70
CA PHE A 20 -5.42 -7.12 7.78
C PHE A 20 -6.31 -7.08 9.03
N ARG A 21 -7.53 -7.66 9.00
CA ARG A 21 -8.51 -7.51 10.09
C ARG A 21 -7.98 -7.94 11.47
N ASN A 22 -7.13 -8.96 11.51
CA ASN A 22 -6.59 -9.53 12.75
C ASN A 22 -5.08 -9.32 12.88
N GLU A 23 -4.51 -8.40 12.10
CA GLU A 23 -3.09 -8.10 12.14
C GLU A 23 -2.80 -6.95 13.12
N ARG A 24 -1.52 -6.76 13.44
CA ARG A 24 -1.08 -5.71 14.37
C ARG A 24 -1.47 -4.32 13.87
N THR A 25 -1.87 -3.43 14.79
CA THR A 25 -2.26 -2.05 14.48
C THR A 25 -1.19 -1.31 13.69
N GLU A 26 0.09 -1.44 14.07
CA GLU A 26 1.22 -0.82 13.36
C GLU A 26 1.27 -1.19 11.86
N LEU A 27 0.85 -2.40 11.51
CA LEU A 27 0.81 -2.86 10.13
C LEU A 27 -0.31 -2.17 9.35
N LEU A 28 -1.48 -1.97 9.98
CA LEU A 28 -2.55 -1.16 9.40
C LEU A 28 -2.13 0.30 9.28
N ASP A 29 -1.45 0.85 10.28
CA ASP A 29 -0.97 2.23 10.27
C ASP A 29 -0.01 2.46 9.10
N TYR A 30 0.88 1.51 8.84
CA TYR A 30 1.77 1.56 7.68
C TYR A 30 1.01 1.51 6.34
N VAL A 31 0.06 0.57 6.20
CA VAL A 31 -0.76 0.47 4.98
C VAL A 31 -1.57 1.76 4.77
N MET A 32 -2.17 2.30 5.83
CA MET A 32 -2.91 3.56 5.76
C MET A 32 -2.01 4.73 5.38
N TYR A 33 -0.84 4.82 6.00
CA TYR A 33 0.16 5.84 5.68
C TYR A 33 0.57 5.79 4.22
N HIS A 34 0.88 4.61 3.68
CA HIS A 34 1.22 4.40 2.27
C HIS A 34 0.09 4.89 1.33
N GLU A 35 -1.16 4.52 1.60
CA GLU A 35 -2.30 4.96 0.79
C GLU A 35 -2.54 6.48 0.90
N MET A 36 -2.31 7.08 2.06
CA MET A 36 -2.37 8.53 2.24
C MET A 36 -1.27 9.25 1.46
N LEU A 37 -0.05 8.70 1.39
CA LEU A 37 1.03 9.24 0.56
C LEU A 37 0.64 9.24 -0.91
N HIS A 38 -0.02 8.17 -1.39
CA HIS A 38 -0.51 8.12 -2.78
C HIS A 38 -1.52 9.23 -3.05
N LYS A 39 -2.42 9.50 -2.10
CA LYS A 39 -3.39 10.61 -2.20
C LYS A 39 -2.73 11.98 -2.16
N LYS A 40 -1.70 12.16 -1.32
CA LYS A 40 -0.94 13.41 -1.18
C LYS A 40 -0.15 13.74 -2.44
N PHE A 41 0.63 12.79 -2.95
CA PHE A 41 1.53 13.03 -4.07
C PHE A 41 0.83 12.93 -5.43
N LYS A 42 -0.35 12.29 -5.49
CA LYS A 42 -1.17 12.05 -6.69
C LYS A 42 -0.35 11.38 -7.81
N PHE A 43 -1.05 10.83 -8.80
CA PHE A 43 -0.36 10.28 -9.97
C PHE A 43 0.15 11.45 -10.81
N GLN A 44 1.47 11.67 -10.81
CA GLN A 44 2.07 12.52 -11.83
C GLN A 44 2.12 11.70 -13.12
N SER A 45 1.25 12.04 -14.08
CA SER A 45 1.31 11.49 -15.44
C SER A 45 2.36 12.27 -16.22
N LYS A 46 3.43 11.59 -16.65
CA LYS A 46 4.36 12.12 -17.66
C LYS A 46 4.31 11.20 -18.87
N ASN A 47 3.86 11.72 -20.01
CA ASN A 47 3.71 10.99 -21.28
C ASN A 47 2.86 9.71 -21.15
N GLY A 48 1.73 9.79 -20.44
CA GLY A 48 0.81 8.65 -20.26
C GLY A 48 1.29 7.57 -19.31
N ARG A 49 2.49 7.72 -18.71
CA ARG A 49 2.97 6.86 -17.62
C ARG A 49 2.67 7.54 -16.29
N ASN A 50 1.94 6.83 -15.43
CA ASN A 50 1.71 7.26 -14.06
C ASN A 50 2.94 6.96 -13.22
N LEU A 51 3.49 7.97 -12.53
CA LEU A 51 4.51 7.77 -11.52
C LEU A 51 3.83 7.61 -10.16
N HIS A 52 3.82 6.39 -9.64
CA HIS A 52 3.16 6.04 -8.38
C HIS A 52 4.01 6.40 -7.15
N HIS A 53 5.34 6.25 -7.27
CA HIS A 53 6.31 6.55 -6.21
C HIS A 53 7.38 7.51 -6.71
N SER A 54 7.11 8.81 -6.60
CA SER A 54 8.11 9.85 -6.86
C SER A 54 9.26 9.79 -5.85
N ARG A 55 10.32 10.58 -6.06
CA ARG A 55 11.43 10.68 -5.10
C ARG A 55 10.94 11.18 -3.74
N GLU A 56 10.03 12.14 -3.74
CA GLU A 56 9.39 12.72 -2.56
C GLU A 56 8.50 11.70 -1.86
N PHE A 57 7.74 10.89 -2.61
CA PHE A 57 6.98 9.79 -2.05
C PHE A 57 7.90 8.85 -1.27
N ARG A 58 8.97 8.35 -1.90
CA ARG A 58 9.90 7.41 -1.25
C ARG A 58 10.58 8.04 -0.02
N LYS A 59 10.90 9.33 -0.09
CA LYS A 59 11.47 10.07 1.04
C LYS A 59 10.49 10.11 2.22
N MET A 60 9.21 10.38 1.97
CA MET A 60 8.19 10.38 3.02
C MET A 60 7.88 8.98 3.54
N GLU A 61 7.82 7.98 2.65
CA GLU A 61 7.60 6.59 3.02
C GLU A 61 8.70 6.08 3.96
N ALA A 62 9.96 6.44 3.68
CA ALA A 62 11.11 6.13 4.52
C ALA A 62 11.07 6.79 5.92
N MET A 63 10.20 7.77 6.17
CA MET A 63 10.03 8.37 7.49
C MET A 63 9.14 7.53 8.42
N PHE A 64 8.45 6.52 7.90
CA PHE A 64 7.65 5.64 8.75
C PHE A 64 8.58 4.74 9.57
N GLU A 65 8.39 4.72 10.89
CA GLU A 65 9.19 3.92 11.79
C GLU A 65 9.03 2.43 11.48
N ASN A 66 10.13 1.68 11.49
CA ASN A 66 10.13 0.24 11.18
C ASN A 66 9.54 -0.12 9.79
N ARG A 67 9.57 0.80 8.82
CA ARG A 67 9.12 0.58 7.43
C ARG A 67 9.55 -0.78 6.88
N ASP A 68 10.84 -1.10 6.95
CA ASP A 68 11.39 -2.33 6.38
C ASP A 68 10.80 -3.60 7.04
N LEU A 69 10.49 -3.54 8.34
CA LEU A 69 9.81 -4.63 9.04
C LEU A 69 8.36 -4.75 8.56
N MET A 70 7.66 -3.64 8.40
CA MET A 70 6.28 -3.63 7.91
C MET A 70 6.18 -4.19 6.48
N GLU A 71 7.11 -3.82 5.59
CA GLU A 71 7.18 -4.38 4.22
C GLU A 71 7.42 -5.89 4.23
N LYS A 72 8.30 -6.38 5.10
CA LYS A 72 8.56 -7.83 5.27
C LYS A 72 7.31 -8.56 5.76
N GLU A 73 6.60 -8.02 6.75
CA GLU A 73 5.39 -8.61 7.29
C GLU A 73 4.25 -8.63 6.28
N ILE A 74 4.06 -7.54 5.52
CA ILE A 74 3.07 -7.50 4.45
C ILE A 74 3.41 -8.52 3.35
N SER A 75 4.69 -8.65 3.01
CA SER A 75 5.15 -9.68 2.07
C SER A 75 4.90 -11.10 2.58
N ARG A 76 5.04 -11.34 3.88
CA ARG A 76 4.71 -12.62 4.52
C ARG A 76 3.21 -12.90 4.45
N LEU A 77 2.36 -11.91 4.76
CA LEU A 77 0.91 -12.03 4.69
C LEU A 77 0.40 -12.25 3.27
N ALA A 78 0.95 -11.51 2.30
CA ALA A 78 0.64 -11.66 0.89
C ALA A 78 0.84 -13.12 0.44
N ARG A 79 2.02 -13.68 0.76
CA ARG A 79 2.36 -15.07 0.45
C ARG A 79 1.44 -16.06 1.16
N LYS A 80 1.19 -15.85 2.46
CA LYS A 80 0.28 -16.70 3.26
C LYS A 80 -1.11 -16.80 2.63
N HIS A 81 -1.62 -15.69 2.10
CA HIS A 81 -2.95 -15.62 1.48
C HIS A 81 -2.94 -15.78 -0.05
N ARG A 82 -1.79 -16.14 -0.64
CA ARG A 82 -1.58 -16.34 -2.09
C ARG A 82 -1.95 -15.11 -2.95
N PHE A 83 -1.76 -13.91 -2.41
CA PHE A 83 -1.90 -12.65 -3.14
C PHE A 83 -0.56 -12.19 -3.72
N GLY A 84 -0.60 -11.59 -4.91
CA GLY A 84 0.55 -10.92 -5.48
C GLY A 84 0.85 -9.62 -4.72
N LEU A 85 2.13 -9.33 -4.46
CA LEU A 85 2.55 -8.14 -3.71
C LEU A 85 2.06 -6.83 -4.36
N ARG A 86 2.03 -6.78 -5.70
CA ARG A 86 1.48 -5.67 -6.50
C ARG A 86 -0.01 -5.41 -6.30
N VAL A 87 -0.74 -6.38 -5.73
CA VAL A 87 -2.18 -6.25 -5.42
C VAL A 87 -2.37 -5.55 -4.07
N ILE A 88 -1.38 -5.65 -3.19
CA ILE A 88 -1.42 -5.05 -1.86
C ILE A 88 -0.81 -3.65 -1.87
N PHE A 89 0.29 -3.48 -2.60
CA PHE A 89 0.88 -2.18 -2.87
C PHE A 89 0.77 -1.90 -4.37
N SER A 90 0.00 -0.88 -4.74
CA SER A 90 -0.07 -0.41 -6.13
C SER A 90 1.21 0.35 -6.51
N PHE A 91 2.31 -0.40 -6.69
CA PHE A 91 3.56 0.07 -7.31
C PHE A 91 3.36 0.51 -8.76
#